data_AF-A0A0L0GCM3-F1
#
_entry.id   AF-A0A0L0GCM3-F1
#
_cell.length_a   1.000
_cell.length_b   1.000
_cell.length_c   1.000
_cell.angle_alpha   90.00
_cell.angle_beta   90.00
_cell.angle_gamma   90.00
#
_symmetry.space_group_name_H-M   'P 1'
#
loop_
_entity.id
_entity.type
_entity.pdbx_description
1 polymer ?
#
loop_
_entity_poly.entity_id
_entity_poly.type
_entity_poly.pdbx_seq_one_letter_code
_entity_poly.pdbx_strand_id
1 'polypeptide(L)' 'MANSRPDANGSQFFFTYAKQPSLDGVYPIFGRIIDGFDTLDALEKVPVDDKYRPTREVLIKKVKIHANPIADAQR' A
#
# COMPACT_ATOMS: atom_id res chain seq x y z
N MET A 1 -0.68 7.04 -2.03
CA MET A 1 0.21 7.32 -0.88
C MET A 1 -0.64 7.88 0.24
N ALA A 2 -0.43 7.50 1.50
CA ALA A 2 -1.16 8.14 2.60
C ALA A 2 -0.52 9.49 2.95
N ASN A 3 -1.35 10.49 3.21
CA ASN A 3 -0.92 11.82 3.65
C ASN A 3 -1.96 12.43 4.61
N SER A 4 -1.52 13.39 5.43
CA SER A 4 -2.39 14.14 6.35
C SER A 4 -2.76 15.54 5.83
N ARG A 5 -2.08 15.99 4.77
CA ARG A 5 -2.28 17.27 4.08
C ARG A 5 -1.57 17.23 2.71
N PRO A 6 -1.87 18.16 1.77
CA PRO A 6 -1.16 18.26 0.51
C PRO A 6 0.36 18.30 0.71
N ASP A 7 1.10 17.64 -0.17
CA ASP A 7 2.57 17.55 -0.17
C ASP A 7 3.22 16.99 1.10
N ALA A 8 2.46 16.26 1.93
CA ALA A 8 2.96 15.58 3.13
C ALA A 8 3.07 14.06 2.96
N ASN A 9 3.46 13.60 1.76
CA ASN A 9 3.67 12.18 1.51
C ASN A 9 4.98 11.72 2.17
N GLY A 10 4.89 10.69 3.02
CA GLY A 10 6.05 10.04 3.64
C GLY A 10 6.24 8.63 3.09
N SER A 11 6.46 7.66 3.99
CA SER A 11 6.57 6.24 3.64
C SER A 11 5.25 5.45 3.75
N GLN A 12 4.20 6.06 4.30
CA GLN A 12 2.93 5.38 4.48
C GLN A 12 2.19 5.25 3.14
N PHE A 13 1.72 4.03 2.85
CA PHE A 13 0.91 3.73 1.69
C PHE A 13 -0.23 2.79 2.07
N PHE A 14 -1.20 2.64 1.17
CA PHE A 14 -2.35 1.76 1.35
C PHE A 14 -2.71 1.12 0.01
N PHE A 15 -3.46 0.03 0.08
CA PHE A 15 -4.05 -0.64 -1.07
C PHE A 15 -5.56 -0.34 -1.10
N THR A 16 -6.13 -0.30 -2.30
CA THR A 16 -7.58 -0.21 -2.47
C THR A 16 -8.14 -1.59 -2.79
N TYR A 17 -9.13 -2.05 -2.01
CA TYR A 17 -9.85 -3.30 -2.27
C TYR A 17 -10.99 -3.15 -3.29
N ALA A 18 -11.39 -1.91 -3.55
CA ALA A 18 -12.40 -1.56 -4.54
C ALA A 18 -12.07 -0.21 -5.20
N LYS A 19 -12.83 0.16 -6.24
CA LYS A 19 -12.73 1.49 -6.85
C LYS A 19 -13.06 2.57 -5.79
N GLN A 20 -12.23 3.60 -5.70
CA GLN A 20 -12.38 4.70 -4.74
C GLN A 20 -12.29 6.07 -5.44
N PRO A 21 -13.31 6.48 -6.24
CA PRO A 21 -13.24 7.74 -7.01
C PRO A 21 -13.09 9.00 -6.15
N SER A 22 -13.52 8.95 -4.89
CA SER A 22 -13.37 10.06 -3.94
C SER A 22 -11.91 10.37 -3.58
N LEU A 23 -10.98 9.46 -3.87
CA LEU A 23 -9.55 9.60 -3.58
C LEU A 23 -8.77 10.13 -4.79
N ASP A 24 -9.41 10.23 -5.96
CA ASP A 24 -8.78 10.68 -7.20
C ASP A 24 -8.30 12.13 -7.07
N GLY A 25 -7.06 12.39 -7.47
CA GLY A 25 -6.42 13.70 -7.35
C GLY A 25 -6.01 14.10 -5.92
N VAL A 26 -6.39 13.34 -4.89
CA VAL A 26 -6.04 13.61 -3.48
C VAL A 26 -4.81 12.81 -3.05
N TYR A 27 -4.75 11.53 -3.43
CA TYR A 27 -3.67 10.63 -3.02
C TYR A 27 -2.91 10.12 -4.26
N PRO A 28 -1.60 10.38 -4.39
CA PRO A 28 -0.82 9.92 -5.53
C PRO A 28 -0.83 8.39 -5.68
N ILE A 29 -1.11 7.92 -6.90
CA ILE A 29 -1.03 6.51 -7.30
C ILE A 29 0.36 6.27 -7.90
N PHE A 30 1.07 5.26 -7.38
CA PHE A 30 2.44 4.93 -7.83
C PHE A 30 2.60 3.48 -8.32
N GLY A 31 1.54 2.67 -8.27
CA GLY A 31 1.60 1.27 -8.67
C GLY A 31 0.24 0.58 -8.63
N ARG A 32 0.21 -0.64 -9.16
CA ARG A 32 -0.94 -1.54 -9.18
C ARG A 32 -0.48 -2.93 -8.80
N ILE A 33 -1.31 -3.64 -8.03
CA ILE A 33 -1.08 -5.03 -7.67
C ILE A 33 -1.33 -5.92 -8.90
N ILE A 34 -0.41 -6.82 -9.17
CA ILE A 34 -0.48 -7.75 -10.31
C ILE A 34 -0.56 -9.21 -9.89
N ASP A 35 -0.29 -9.52 -8.63
CA ASP A 35 -0.27 -10.88 -8.06
C ASP A 35 -0.47 -10.82 -6.53
N GLY A 36 -0.77 -11.96 -5.89
CA GLY A 36 -0.92 -12.10 -4.43
C GLY A 36 -2.29 -11.66 -3.88
N PHE A 37 -3.35 -11.76 -4.67
CA PHE A 37 -4.71 -11.36 -4.26
C PHE A 37 -5.26 -12.20 -3.10
N ASP A 38 -4.91 -13.48 -3.01
CA ASP A 38 -5.23 -14.35 -1.88
C ASP A 38 -4.68 -13.82 -0.55
N THR A 39 -3.47 -13.25 -0.57
CA THR A 39 -2.84 -12.61 0.58
C THR A 39 -3.59 -11.35 0.99
N LEU A 40 -4.07 -10.56 0.04
CA LEU A 40 -4.92 -9.40 0.33
C LEU A 40 -6.27 -9.82 0.91
N ASP A 41 -6.92 -10.84 0.35
CA ASP A 41 -8.19 -11.36 0.87
C ASP A 41 -8.02 -11.87 2.32
N ALA A 42 -6.89 -12.50 2.63
CA ALA A 42 -6.57 -12.92 3.99
C ALA A 42 -6.28 -11.72 4.92
N LEU A 43 -5.69 -10.65 4.40
CA LEU A 43 -5.40 -9.42 5.14
C LEU A 43 -6.69 -8.65 5.49
N GLU A 44 -7.64 -8.56 4.56
CA GLU A 44 -8.94 -7.90 4.76
C GLU A 44 -9.76 -8.57 5.87
N LYS A 45 -9.63 -9.90 6.03
CA LYS A 45 -10.36 -10.69 7.02
C LYS A 45 -9.74 -10.66 8.42
N VAL A 46 -8.61 -9.97 8.62
CA VAL A 46 -7.97 -9.89 9.94
C VAL A 46 -8.88 -9.13 10.90
N PRO A 47 -9.22 -9.68 12.09
CA PRO A 47 -10.01 -8.95 13.07
C PRO A 47 -9.31 -7.66 13.49
N VAL A 48 -10.08 -6.59 13.69
CA VAL A 48 -9.59 -5.28 14.11
C VAL A 48 -10.21 -4.86 15.44
N ASP A 49 -9.54 -3.97 16.15
CA ASP A 49 -10.07 -3.29 17.33
C ASP A 49 -10.99 -2.11 16.94
N ASP A 50 -11.54 -1.42 17.94
CA ASP A 50 -12.42 -0.25 17.76
C ASP A 50 -11.74 0.94 17.05
N LYS A 51 -10.41 0.92 16.93
CA LYS A 51 -9.61 1.93 16.21
C LYS A 51 -9.19 1.45 14.83
N TYR A 52 -9.80 0.38 14.32
CA TYR A 52 -9.48 -0.26 13.04
C TYR A 52 -8.03 -0.75 12.95
N ARG A 53 -7.41 -1.10 14.08
CA ARG A 53 -6.07 -1.71 14.10
C ARG A 53 -6.19 -3.22 14.15
N PRO A 54 -5.44 -3.97 13.33
CA PRO A 54 -5.40 -5.43 13.43
C PRO A 54 -5.10 -5.91 14.85
N THR A 55 -5.89 -6.87 15.35
CA THR A 55 -5.69 -7.46 16.69
C THR A 55 -4.43 -8.32 16.78
N ARG A 56 -3.91 -8.75 15.63
CA ARG A 56 -2.61 -9.40 15.47
C ARG A 56 -1.72 -8.58 14.55
N GLU A 57 -0.42 -8.57 14.82
CA GLU A 57 0.52 -7.87 13.98
C GLU A 57 0.58 -8.46 12.56
N VAL A 58 0.57 -7.56 11.57
CA VAL A 58 0.81 -7.87 10.17
C VAL A 58 2.07 -7.11 9.76
N LEU A 59 3.10 -7.85 9.33
CA LEU A 59 4.42 -7.31 9.07
C LEU A 59 4.90 -7.71 7.68
N ILE A 60 5.46 -6.75 6.94
CA ILE A 60 6.22 -7.03 5.72
C ILE A 60 7.57 -7.61 6.14
N LYS A 61 7.81 -8.90 5.84
CA LYS A 61 9.03 -9.59 6.27
C LYS A 61 10.22 -9.38 5.33
N LYS A 62 9.96 -9.24 4.03
CA LYS A 62 11.00 -9.09 3.01
C LYS A 62 10.42 -8.34 1.81
N VAL A 63 11.26 -7.54 1.17
CA VAL A 63 10.97 -6.88 -0.10
C VAL A 63 12.00 -7.32 -1.12
N LYS A 64 11.57 -7.62 -2.35
CA LYS A 64 12.44 -7.90 -3.49
C LYS A 64 12.06 -6.96 -4.63
N ILE A 65 13.04 -6.19 -5.11
CA ILE A 65 12.88 -5.34 -6.29
C ILE A 65 13.23 -6.20 -7.51
N HIS A 66 12.24 -6.45 -8.38
CA HIS A 66 12.43 -7.31 -9.56
C HIS A 66 13.14 -6.61 -10.72
N ALA A 67 12.93 -5.30 -10.88
CA ALA A 67 13.62 -4.45 -11.83
C ALA A 67 13.86 -3.08 -11.20
N ASN A 68 15.06 -2.53 -11.35
CA ASN A 68 15.43 -1.20 -10.84
C ASN A 68 16.03 -0.34 -11.96
N PRO A 69 15.19 0.13 -12.90
CA PRO A 69 15.67 0.90 -14.05
C PRO A 69 16.39 2.20 -13.66
N ILE A 70 16.13 2.75 -12.47
CA ILE A 70 16.78 3.97 -11.98
C ILE A 70 18.23 3.68 -11.60
N ALA A 71 18.48 2.60 -10.86
CA ALA A 71 19.85 2.21 -10.50
C ALA A 71 20.65 1.76 -11.73
N ASP A 72 19.99 1.09 -12.67
CA ASP A 72 20.63 0.65 -13.93
C ASP A 72 21.03 1.85 -14.80
N ALA A 73 20.24 2.93 -14.80
CA ALA A 73 20.52 4.16 -15.55
C ALA A 73 21.60 5.06 -14.94
N GLN A 74 22.00 4.81 -13.69
CA GLN A 74 23.02 5.59 -12.97
C GLN A 74 24.41 4.91 -12.98
N ARG A 75 24.55 3.81 -13.71
CA ARG A 75 25.83 3.11 -13.91
C ARG A 75 26.64 3.64 -15.08
#